data_AF-A0A7C0XQJ8-F1
#
_entry.id   AF-A0A7C0XQJ8-F1
#
_cell.length_a   1.000
_cell.length_b   1.000
_cell.length_c   1.000
_cell.angle_alpha   90.00
_cell.angle_beta   90.00
_cell.angle_gamma   90.00
#
_symmetry.space_group_name_H-M   'P 1'
#
loop_
_entity.id
_entity.type
_entity.pdbx_description
1 polymer ?
#
loop_
_entity_poly.entity_id
_entity_poly.type
_entity_poly.pdbx_seq_one_letter_code
_entity_poly.pdbx_strand_id
1 'polypeptide(L)'
;MYEEFSRRGVFLLGLSVGSIESQLAWIRSIKEKFNIEIPFPIVADYDMSISTMFNMYHPKEYELGAIRATILVDDKGIIRFISYYPNEIGRSIKEILRVIDALKYAKEHKVLIPAEWKPGDKVLAHTPSSSKEVEERLRSEKYECIDWYFCYVK
;
A
#
# COMPACT_ATOMS: atom_id res chain seq x y z
N MET A 1 -6.77 12.06 -7.34
CA MET A 1 -6.95 10.81 -6.56
C MET A 1 -6.79 11.02 -5.04
N TYR A 2 -6.45 12.23 -4.55
CA TYR A 2 -6.36 12.50 -3.10
C TYR A 2 -7.64 12.09 -2.34
N GLU A 3 -8.81 12.47 -2.86
CA GLU A 3 -10.10 12.10 -2.27
C GLU A 3 -10.30 10.59 -2.10
N GLU A 4 -9.74 9.76 -2.98
CA GLU A 4 -9.85 8.30 -2.86
C GLU A 4 -9.10 7.76 -1.64
N PHE A 5 -7.96 8.35 -1.32
CA PHE A 5 -7.23 8.04 -0.09
C PHE A 5 -8.00 8.56 1.13
N SER A 6 -8.52 9.78 1.08
CA SER A 6 -9.32 10.38 2.16
C SER A 6 -10.60 9.59 2.46
N ARG A 7 -11.32 9.11 1.44
CA ARG A 7 -12.50 8.23 1.60
C ARG A 7 -12.16 6.92 2.30
N ARG A 8 -10.92 6.45 2.16
CA ARG A 8 -10.38 5.29 2.86
C ARG A 8 -9.74 5.67 4.20
N GLY A 9 -9.86 6.90 4.68
CA GLY A 9 -9.21 7.34 5.93
C GLY A 9 -7.69 7.18 5.90
N VAL A 10 -7.08 7.30 4.72
CA VAL A 10 -5.63 7.23 4.53
C VAL A 10 -5.09 8.63 4.32
N PHE A 11 -4.10 8.99 5.13
CA PHE A 11 -3.35 10.24 4.99
C PHE A 11 -2.15 10.02 4.07
N LEU A 12 -1.93 10.97 3.16
CA LEU A 12 -0.73 10.97 2.31
C LEU A 12 0.36 11.82 2.95
N LEU A 13 1.59 11.33 2.85
CA LEU A 13 2.81 12.04 3.23
C LEU A 13 3.83 11.83 2.12
N GLY A 14 4.28 12.92 1.50
CA GLY A 14 5.41 12.90 0.59
C GLY A 14 6.74 12.90 1.35
N LEU A 15 7.81 12.51 0.68
CA LEU A 15 9.18 12.61 1.20
C LEU A 15 10.11 12.99 0.06
N SER A 16 11.05 13.89 0.32
CA SER A 16 12.10 14.28 -0.60
C SER A 16 13.38 14.65 0.15
N VAL A 17 14.54 14.33 -0.43
CA VAL A 17 15.86 14.74 0.08
C VAL A 17 16.18 16.22 -0.22
N GLY A 18 15.33 16.90 -1.02
CA GLY A 18 15.48 18.31 -1.33
C GLY A 18 15.11 19.22 -0.15
N SER A 19 15.67 20.44 -0.15
CA SER A 19 15.38 21.46 0.86
C SER A 19 13.91 21.91 0.85
N ILE A 20 13.45 22.52 1.95
CA ILE A 20 12.09 23.05 2.07
C ILE A 20 11.81 24.11 0.98
N GLU A 21 12.78 24.96 0.68
CA GLU A 21 12.65 26.00 -0.35
C GLU A 21 12.45 25.38 -1.74
N SER A 22 13.19 24.32 -2.04
CA SER A 22 13.06 23.58 -3.30
C SER A 22 11.68 22.93 -3.42
N GLN A 23 11.17 22.35 -2.33
CA GLN A 23 9.82 21.77 -2.28
C GLN A 23 8.73 22.83 -2.46
N LEU A 24 8.84 23.99 -1.80
CA LEU A 24 7.89 25.10 -1.94
C LEU A 24 7.88 25.66 -3.36
N ALA A 25 9.05 25.84 -3.97
CA ALA A 25 9.16 26.27 -5.36
C ALA A 25 8.52 25.25 -6.31
N TRP A 26 8.74 23.95 -6.07
CA TRP A 26 8.14 22.88 -6.88
C TRP A 26 6.62 22.83 -6.75
N ILE A 27 6.07 22.89 -5.53
CA ILE A 27 4.62 22.92 -5.29
C ILE A 27 3.98 24.12 -5.99
N ARG A 28 4.59 25.31 -5.87
CA ARG A 28 4.12 26.52 -6.57
C ARG A 28 4.14 26.33 -8.08
N SER A 29 5.23 25.80 -8.64
CA SER A 29 5.32 25.50 -10.06
C SER A 29 4.25 24.52 -10.53
N ILE A 30 3.91 23.49 -9.73
CA ILE A 30 2.84 22.55 -10.08
C ILE A 30 1.50 23.28 -10.17
N LYS A 31 1.19 24.14 -9.20
CA LYS A 31 -0.04 24.93 -9.20
C LYS A 31 -0.09 25.89 -10.39
N GLU A 32 0.99 26.61 -10.67
CA GLU A 32 1.03 27.59 -11.76
C GLU A 32 0.96 26.94 -13.15
N LYS A 33 1.65 25.82 -13.36
CA LYS A 33 1.79 25.21 -14.69
C LYS A 33 0.72 24.17 -15.01
N PHE A 34 0.20 23.48 -13.99
CA PHE A 34 -0.76 22.39 -14.17
C PHE A 34 -2.11 22.67 -13.53
N ASN A 35 -2.27 23.79 -12.80
CA ASN A 35 -3.46 24.11 -12.03
C ASN A 35 -3.86 23.00 -11.05
N ILE A 36 -2.86 22.34 -10.46
CA ILE A 36 -3.03 21.26 -9.49
C ILE A 36 -2.49 21.75 -8.15
N GLU A 37 -3.31 21.65 -7.12
CA GLU A 37 -2.87 21.84 -5.74
C GLU A 37 -2.41 20.52 -5.14
N ILE A 38 -1.31 20.53 -4.38
CA ILE A 38 -0.82 19.36 -3.63
C ILE A 38 -1.36 19.47 -2.20
N PRO A 39 -2.40 18.69 -1.82
CA PRO A 39 -3.13 18.89 -0.58
C PRO A 39 -2.55 18.11 0.61
N PHE A 40 -1.29 17.68 0.50
CA PHE A 40 -0.64 16.86 1.53
C PHE A 40 0.80 17.34 1.77
N PRO A 41 1.31 17.17 3.00
CA PRO A 41 2.66 17.59 3.34
C PRO A 41 3.73 16.72 2.67
N ILE A 42 4.92 17.29 2.50
CA ILE A 42 6.11 16.61 2.02
C ILE A 42 7.20 16.82 3.08
N VAL A 43 7.81 15.73 3.53
CA VAL A 43 8.94 15.75 4.48
C VAL A 43 10.22 16.12 3.72
N ALA A 44 10.98 17.06 4.28
CA ALA A 44 12.35 17.35 3.87
C ALA A 44 13.32 16.45 4.65
N ASP A 45 13.83 15.42 3.98
CA ASP A 45 14.77 14.41 4.50
C ASP A 45 16.19 14.73 4.00
N TYR A 46 16.67 15.93 4.30
CA TYR A 46 17.93 16.47 3.74
C TYR A 46 19.17 15.67 4.16
N ASP A 47 19.17 15.12 5.37
CA ASP A 47 20.24 14.26 5.88
C ASP A 47 20.10 12.79 5.46
N MET A 48 19.05 12.47 4.70
CA MET A 48 18.71 11.15 4.20
C MET A 48 18.51 10.10 5.31
N SER A 49 18.24 10.53 6.56
CA SER A 49 18.09 9.64 7.71
C SER A 49 16.88 8.73 7.55
N ILE A 50 15.74 9.27 7.09
CA ILE A 50 14.52 8.50 6.87
C ILE A 50 14.68 7.61 5.63
N SER A 51 15.21 8.17 4.54
CA SER A 51 15.48 7.42 3.30
C SER A 51 16.41 6.24 3.56
N THR A 52 17.43 6.40 4.39
CA THR A 52 18.35 5.31 4.77
C THR A 52 17.65 4.28 5.65
N MET A 53 16.88 4.71 6.65
CA MET A 53 16.14 3.82 7.56
C MET A 53 15.20 2.87 6.79
N PHE A 54 14.58 3.37 5.72
CA PHE A 54 13.69 2.59 4.87
C PHE A 54 14.35 2.03 3.63
N ASN A 55 15.68 1.95 3.57
CA ASN A 55 16.44 1.42 2.43
C ASN A 55 15.98 2.01 1.07
N MET A 56 15.65 3.30 1.05
CA MET A 56 15.32 4.03 -0.16
C MET A 56 16.57 4.56 -0.87
N TYR A 57 17.75 4.52 -0.23
CA TYR A 57 18.99 5.00 -0.82
C TYR A 57 19.81 3.84 -1.41
N HIS A 58 20.00 3.87 -2.73
CA HIS A 58 20.76 2.86 -3.48
C HIS A 58 21.95 3.53 -4.18
N PRO A 59 23.06 3.80 -3.46
CA PRO A 59 24.18 4.59 -3.99
C PRO A 59 24.80 4.02 -5.28
N LYS A 60 24.74 2.69 -5.47
CA LYS A 60 25.25 2.04 -6.68
C LYS A 60 24.36 2.22 -7.92
N GLU A 61 23.10 2.59 -7.72
CA GLU A 61 22.11 2.75 -8.80
C GLU A 61 21.74 4.22 -9.01
N TYR A 62 21.68 5.00 -7.94
CA TYR A 62 21.37 6.41 -7.98
C TYR A 62 22.01 7.14 -6.81
N GLU A 63 23.15 7.79 -7.07
CA GLU A 63 23.88 8.57 -6.06
C GLU A 63 23.13 9.82 -5.60
N LEU A 64 22.18 10.31 -6.41
CA LEU A 64 21.56 11.62 -6.24
C LEU A 64 20.31 11.64 -5.34
N GLY A 65 19.90 10.50 -4.75
CA GLY A 65 18.80 10.51 -3.78
C GLY A 65 18.05 9.20 -3.56
N ALA A 66 16.86 9.30 -2.98
CA ALA A 66 15.98 8.18 -2.69
C ALA A 66 15.28 7.65 -3.96
N ILE A 67 15.15 6.32 -4.07
CA ILE A 67 14.31 5.67 -5.07
C ILE A 67 12.82 5.88 -4.77
N ARG A 68 11.94 5.53 -5.71
CA ARG A 68 10.49 5.73 -5.58
C ARG A 68 9.85 4.66 -4.69
N ALA A 69 10.00 4.82 -3.39
CA ALA A 69 9.32 3.98 -2.41
C ALA A 69 7.84 4.37 -2.21
N THR A 70 7.01 3.40 -1.85
CA THR A 70 5.68 3.62 -1.26
C THR A 70 5.56 2.70 -0.06
N ILE A 71 5.22 3.26 1.10
CA ILE A 71 5.09 2.53 2.36
C ILE A 71 3.67 2.77 2.87
N LEU A 72 2.95 1.68 3.14
CA LEU A 72 1.67 1.75 3.84
C LEU A 72 1.86 1.35 5.29
N VAL A 73 1.50 2.25 6.19
CA VAL A 73 1.55 2.08 7.63
C VAL A 73 0.13 2.13 8.17
N ASP A 74 -0.22 1.20 9.05
CA ASP A 74 -1.56 1.17 9.65
C ASP A 74 -1.71 2.08 10.87
N ASP A 75 -2.91 2.08 11.44
CA ASP A 75 -3.31 2.85 12.63
C ASP A 75 -2.51 2.50 13.90
N LYS A 76 -1.75 1.40 13.88
CA LYS A 76 -0.88 0.96 14.97
C LYS A 76 0.59 1.25 14.71
N GLY A 77 0.91 1.98 13.64
CA GLY A 77 2.28 2.28 13.25
C GLY A 77 3.01 1.08 12.63
N ILE A 78 2.30 0.03 12.21
CA ILE A 78 2.93 -1.17 11.66
C ILE A 78 2.90 -1.10 10.14
N ILE A 79 4.05 -1.36 9.52
CA ILE A 79 4.17 -1.43 8.06
C ILE A 79 3.38 -2.64 7.54
N ARG A 80 2.53 -2.40 6.54
CA ARG A 80 1.67 -3.41 5.90
C ARG A 80 2.09 -3.72 4.47
N PHE A 81 2.73 -2.76 3.81
CA PHE A 81 3.14 -2.88 2.41
C PHE A 81 4.31 -1.96 2.14
N ILE A 82 5.26 -2.43 1.34
CA ILE A 82 6.34 -1.63 0.78
C ILE A 82 6.46 -1.99 -0.70
N SER A 83 6.60 -0.97 -1.55
CA SER A 83 7.01 -1.15 -2.94
C SER A 83 8.14 -0.20 -3.29
N TYR A 84 9.13 -0.70 -4.01
CA TYR A 84 10.25 0.06 -4.54
C TYR A 84 10.17 0.08 -6.06
N TYR A 85 10.13 1.29 -6.63
CA TYR A 85 10.21 1.51 -8.07
C TYR A 85 11.53 2.23 -8.38
N PRO A 86 12.22 1.89 -9.49
CA PRO A 86 13.34 2.67 -9.95
C PRO A 86 12.86 4.03 -10.48
N ASN A 87 13.78 4.97 -10.68
CA ASN A 87 13.43 6.37 -10.94
C ASN A 87 12.74 6.60 -12.30
N GLU A 88 13.04 5.73 -13.27
CA GLU A 88 12.51 5.74 -14.63
C GLU A 88 11.10 5.13 -14.75
N ILE A 89 10.60 4.44 -13.71
CA ILE A 89 9.26 3.81 -13.72
C ILE A 89 8.31 4.54 -12.77
N GLY A 90 7.19 5.01 -13.33
CA GLY A 90 6.09 5.60 -12.54
C GLY A 90 5.34 4.56 -11.71
N ARG A 91 4.91 4.95 -10.51
CA ARG A 91 4.11 4.09 -9.60
C ARG A 91 2.67 3.93 -10.09
N SER A 92 2.09 2.74 -9.87
CA SER A 92 0.66 2.51 -10.09
C SER A 92 -0.16 2.94 -8.86
N ILE A 93 -0.77 4.13 -8.90
CA ILE A 93 -1.62 4.62 -7.79
C ILE A 93 -2.88 3.76 -7.61
N LYS A 94 -3.40 3.18 -8.70
CA LYS A 94 -4.54 2.25 -8.63
C LYS A 94 -4.19 0.99 -7.83
N GLU A 95 -2.98 0.49 -7.98
CA GLU A 95 -2.53 -0.67 -7.20
C GLU A 95 -2.40 -0.33 -5.72
N ILE A 96 -1.88 0.86 -5.39
CA ILE A 96 -1.81 1.29 -3.99
C ILE A 96 -3.22 1.36 -3.36
N LEU A 97 -4.21 1.90 -4.07
CA LEU A 97 -5.60 1.90 -3.60
C LEU A 97 -6.17 0.49 -3.45
N ARG A 98 -5.90 -0.41 -4.41
CA ARG A 98 -6.34 -1.81 -4.35
C ARG A 98 -5.75 -2.53 -3.13
N VAL A 99 -4.46 -2.32 -2.85
CA VAL A 99 -3.80 -2.88 -1.67
C VAL A 99 -4.41 -2.34 -0.37
N ILE A 100 -4.72 -1.03 -0.30
CA ILE A 100 -5.42 -0.45 0.86
C ILE A 100 -6.78 -1.11 1.06
N ASP A 101 -7.56 -1.28 -0.01
CA ASP A 101 -8.88 -1.93 0.06
C ASP A 101 -8.76 -3.39 0.49
N ALA A 102 -7.81 -4.13 -0.07
CA ALA A 102 -7.50 -5.51 0.31
C ALA A 102 -7.12 -5.65 1.79
N LEU A 103 -6.20 -4.80 2.27
CA LEU A 103 -5.76 -4.82 3.67
C LEU A 103 -6.91 -4.55 4.64
N LYS A 104 -7.77 -3.60 4.31
CA LYS A 104 -8.96 -3.29 5.11
C LYS A 104 -9.98 -4.42 5.08
N TYR A 105 -10.29 -4.94 3.90
CA TYR A 105 -11.26 -6.01 3.74
C TYR A 105 -10.83 -7.28 4.47
N ALA A 106 -9.55 -7.67 4.36
CA ALA A 106 -8.96 -8.79 5.06
C ALA A 106 -9.07 -8.64 6.58
N LYS A 107 -8.77 -7.45 7.13
CA LYS A 107 -8.85 -7.15 8.57
C LYS A 107 -10.29 -7.22 9.08
N GLU A 108 -11.24 -6.66 8.33
CA GLU A 108 -12.65 -6.59 8.72
C GLU A 108 -13.33 -7.96 8.67
N HIS A 109 -13.14 -8.70 7.57
CA HIS A 109 -13.84 -9.97 7.31
C HIS A 109 -13.07 -11.19 7.81
N LYS A 110 -11.81 -11.04 8.24
CA LYS A 110 -10.92 -12.12 8.67
C LYS A 110 -10.78 -13.19 7.58
N VAL A 111 -10.40 -12.74 6.39
CA VAL A 111 -10.24 -13.56 5.18
C VAL A 111 -8.88 -13.32 4.54
N LEU A 112 -8.48 -14.25 3.68
CA LEU A 112 -7.30 -14.14 2.82
C LEU A 112 -7.70 -13.55 1.46
N ILE A 113 -6.85 -12.65 0.95
CA ILE A 113 -7.06 -11.97 -0.32
C ILE A 113 -6.27 -12.69 -1.42
N PRO A 114 -6.92 -13.26 -2.46
CA PRO A 114 -6.23 -13.94 -3.53
C PRO A 114 -5.46 -12.97 -4.44
N ALA A 115 -4.62 -13.53 -5.32
CA ALA A 115 -3.92 -12.76 -6.35
C ALA A 115 -4.91 -11.99 -7.23
N GLU A 116 -4.52 -10.78 -7.65
CA GLU A 116 -5.32 -9.88 -8.51
C GLU A 116 -6.70 -9.47 -7.96
N TRP A 117 -7.02 -9.78 -6.70
CA TRP A 117 -8.32 -9.48 -6.10
C TRP A 117 -8.69 -8.00 -6.19
N LYS A 118 -9.96 -7.74 -6.53
CA LYS A 118 -10.63 -6.45 -6.49
C LYS A 118 -11.90 -6.53 -5.65
N PRO A 119 -12.41 -5.39 -5.16
CA PRO A 119 -13.69 -5.36 -4.46
C PRO A 119 -14.80 -6.05 -5.27
N GLY A 120 -15.46 -7.02 -4.65
CA GLY A 120 -16.48 -7.87 -5.29
C GLY A 120 -15.99 -9.25 -5.70
N ASP A 121 -14.68 -9.49 -5.79
CA ASP A 121 -14.13 -10.81 -6.09
C ASP A 121 -14.21 -11.74 -4.86
N LYS A 122 -14.22 -13.05 -5.13
CA LYS A 122 -14.20 -14.08 -4.08
C LYS A 122 -12.95 -13.94 -3.21
N VAL A 123 -13.11 -14.27 -1.92
CA VAL A 123 -12.03 -14.29 -0.94
C VAL A 123 -11.81 -15.68 -0.40
N LEU A 124 -10.61 -15.94 0.13
CA LEU A 124 -10.22 -17.24 0.64
C LEU A 124 -10.44 -17.30 2.16
N ALA A 125 -10.87 -18.45 2.65
CA ALA A 125 -10.89 -18.73 4.08
C ALA A 125 -9.45 -18.98 4.57
N HIS A 126 -9.15 -18.63 5.83
CA HIS A 126 -7.89 -19.04 6.47
C HIS A 126 -7.76 -20.57 6.49
N THR A 127 -6.56 -21.13 6.39
CA THR A 127 -6.38 -22.59 6.46
C THR A 127 -6.82 -23.15 7.83
N PRO A 128 -7.52 -24.29 7.88
CA PRO A 128 -7.84 -24.95 9.15
C PRO A 128 -6.56 -25.34 9.90
N SER A 129 -6.57 -25.26 11.22
CA SER A 129 -5.43 -25.57 12.08
C SER A 129 -5.50 -26.95 12.73
N SER A 130 -6.62 -27.65 12.60
CA SER A 130 -6.84 -28.98 13.18
C SER A 130 -7.71 -29.86 12.29
N SER A 131 -7.61 -31.19 12.44
CA SER A 131 -8.46 -32.15 11.70
C SER A 131 -9.95 -31.93 11.98
N LYS A 132 -10.30 -31.46 13.19
CA LYS A 132 -11.67 -31.11 13.54
C LYS A 132 -12.18 -29.93 12.70
N GLU A 133 -11.39 -28.87 12.57
CA GLU A 133 -11.75 -27.71 11.74
C GLU A 133 -11.84 -28.07 10.25
N VAL A 134 -11.00 -28.99 9.78
CA VAL A 134 -11.08 -29.53 8.41
C VAL A 134 -12.45 -30.19 8.19
N GLU A 135 -12.83 -31.12 9.06
CA GLU A 135 -14.12 -31.82 8.98
C GLU A 135 -15.31 -30.85 9.07
N GLU A 136 -15.27 -29.89 9.99
CA GLU A 136 -16.31 -28.86 10.13
C GLU A 136 -16.41 -27.98 8.88
N ARG A 137 -15.27 -27.63 8.27
CA ARG A 137 -15.23 -26.86 7.03
C ARG A 137 -15.82 -27.62 5.85
N LEU A 138 -15.43 -28.88 5.66
CA LEU A 138 -15.89 -29.69 4.54
C LEU A 138 -17.41 -29.96 4.59
N ARG A 139 -18.01 -29.93 5.78
CA ARG A 139 -19.47 -30.06 5.97
C ARG A 139 -20.23 -28.73 5.91
N SER A 140 -19.52 -27.60 5.94
CA SER A 140 -20.12 -26.27 5.99
C SER A 140 -20.54 -25.79 4.61
N GLU A 141 -21.79 -25.35 4.47
CA GLU A 141 -22.29 -24.75 3.24
C GLU A 141 -21.69 -23.36 2.95
N LYS A 142 -21.01 -22.75 3.93
CA LYS A 142 -20.40 -21.40 3.83
C LYS A 142 -19.20 -21.34 2.89
N TYR A 143 -18.63 -22.48 2.53
CA TYR A 143 -17.39 -22.54 1.77
C TYR A 143 -17.59 -23.27 0.44
N GLU A 144 -16.86 -22.82 -0.57
CA GLU A 144 -16.68 -23.52 -1.84
C GLU A 144 -15.23 -23.99 -1.89
N CYS A 145 -15.01 -25.27 -1.62
CA CYS A 145 -13.68 -25.86 -1.46
C CYS A 145 -13.25 -26.62 -2.71
N ILE A 146 -12.04 -26.31 -3.19
CA ILE A 146 -11.33 -27.17 -4.17
C ILE A 146 -10.57 -28.25 -3.42
N ASP A 147 -9.99 -27.88 -2.29
CA ASP A 147 -9.31 -28.78 -1.35
C ASP A 147 -9.57 -28.27 0.09
N TRP A 148 -9.30 -29.08 1.12
CA TRP A 148 -9.59 -28.72 2.51
C TRP A 148 -8.88 -27.45 2.99
N TYR A 149 -7.69 -27.17 2.46
CA TYR A 149 -6.92 -25.95 2.75
C TYR A 149 -7.23 -24.80 1.79
N PHE A 150 -7.92 -25.06 0.67
CA PHE A 150 -8.19 -24.08 -0.38
C PHE A 150 -9.70 -23.94 -0.62
N CYS A 151 -10.30 -23.00 0.11
CA CYS A 151 -11.72 -22.74 0.02
C CYS A 151 -12.01 -21.25 -0.13
N TYR A 152 -12.93 -20.93 -1.04
CA TYR A 152 -13.53 -19.62 -1.11
C TYR A 152 -14.64 -19.48 -0.06
N VAL A 153 -14.78 -18.29 0.50
CA VAL A 153 -15.96 -17.92 1.30
C VAL A 153 -17.08 -17.58 0.32
N LYS A 154 -18.26 -18.18 0.51
CA LYS A 154 -19.46 -17.84 -0.26
C LYS A 154 -20.10 -16.54 0.19
#